data_AF-A0A1V5YSY1-F1
#
_entry.id   AF-A0A1V5YSY1-F1
#
_cell.length_a   1.000
_cell.length_b   1.000
_cell.length_c   1.000
_cell.angle_alpha   90.00
_cell.angle_beta   90.00
_cell.angle_gamma   90.00
#
_symmetry.space_group_name_H-M   'P 1'
#
loop_
_entity.id
_entity.type
_entity.pdbx_description
1 polymer ?
#
loop_
_entity_poly.entity_id
_entity_poly.type
_entity_poly.pdbx_seq_one_letter_code
_entity_poly.pdbx_strand_id
1 'polypeptide(L)'
;MELYTIEVDEKIFNYLKQKAEPFVDTPNTVLHRLLFGKGSIYGNSKIFVHRTNQNIPKALSQILEVIELVIQKGHSRPEATKIVAERNGTAPETVIDKYCRQLGKTANEVDILLSDPELKGFQLVLTNKFTNHEEMITSFFNSLVKEEGKMNPIIPRREFDQLYSLGEIKRDDLSSDRKKRDTALESVLKKSLGKRLQEQLGHFTLRGQSQLMFNNAIFLCKYSSFHDDQSRWFWGVSKSYWHNWKQTDHLVLILENADKNGYSYIILTPDESKHLFSVCSDSRGEKKINMRIYADDNVTRLPEWKDFDVESRLKPLELQSCLDNPTMDLAPQEDKSDPVQVYLRLFASASPEEQKRMLKELMERVADGTQAK
;
A
#
# COMPACT_ATOMS: atom_id res chain seq x y z
N MET A 1 8.12 -6.21 15.53
CA MET A 1 8.04 -7.18 16.64
C MET A 1 8.61 -8.49 16.14
N GLU A 2 9.60 -9.04 16.83
CA GLU A 2 10.01 -10.43 16.62
C GLU A 2 8.99 -11.36 17.28
N LEU A 3 8.65 -12.46 16.62
CA LEU A 3 7.73 -13.47 17.13
C LEU A 3 8.51 -14.75 17.41
N TYR A 4 8.22 -15.37 18.54
CA TYR A 4 8.86 -16.61 18.97
C TYR A 4 7.82 -17.72 19.09
N THR A 5 8.15 -18.92 18.64
CA THR A 5 7.30 -20.11 18.77
C THR A 5 7.44 -20.68 20.18
N ILE A 6 6.32 -20.90 20.85
CA ILE A 6 6.27 -21.61 22.13
C ILE A 6 5.34 -22.81 22.00
N GLU A 7 5.74 -23.94 22.57
CA GLU A 7 4.89 -25.12 22.70
C GLU A 7 4.20 -25.09 24.07
N VAL A 8 2.88 -25.25 24.09
CA VAL A 8 2.07 -25.31 25.32
C VAL A 8 1.22 -26.57 25.32
N ASP A 9 1.05 -27.18 26.49
CA ASP A 9 0.18 -28.33 26.63
C ASP A 9 -1.31 -27.96 26.56
N GLU A 10 -2.16 -28.97 26.39
CA GLU A 10 -3.61 -28.79 26.25
C GLU A 10 -4.26 -28.16 27.48
N LYS A 11 -3.70 -28.38 28.67
CA LYS A 11 -4.23 -27.82 29.93
C LYS A 11 -3.98 -26.32 29.99
N ILE A 12 -2.79 -25.87 29.61
CA ILE A 12 -2.41 -24.46 29.51
C ILE A 12 -3.22 -23.79 28.39
N PHE A 13 -3.36 -24.43 27.24
CA PHE A 13 -4.14 -23.90 26.13
C PHE A 13 -5.61 -23.67 26.51
N ASN A 14 -6.25 -24.65 27.15
CA ASN A 14 -7.62 -24.53 27.63
C ASN A 14 -7.78 -23.46 28.71
N TYR A 15 -6.79 -23.32 29.60
CA TYR A 15 -6.76 -22.26 30.60
C TYR A 15 -6.69 -20.86 29.96
N LEU A 16 -5.85 -20.67 28.94
CA LEU A 16 -5.76 -19.41 28.19
C LEU A 16 -7.07 -19.09 27.47
N LYS A 17 -7.71 -20.10 26.87
CA LYS A 17 -9.01 -19.96 26.18
C LYS A 17 -10.13 -19.51 27.12
N GLN A 18 -10.17 -20.00 28.36
CA GLN A 18 -11.15 -19.57 29.37
C GLN A 18 -10.93 -18.14 29.85
N LYS A 19 -9.71 -17.61 29.73
CA LYS A 19 -9.35 -16.26 30.15
C LYS A 19 -9.40 -15.23 29.02
N ALA A 20 -9.66 -15.66 27.78
CA ALA A 20 -9.73 -14.78 26.61
C ALA A 20 -11.12 -14.15 26.46
N GLU A 21 -11.20 -12.84 26.21
CA GLU A 21 -12.42 -12.20 25.73
C GLU A 21 -12.63 -12.53 24.23
N PRO A 22 -13.85 -12.95 23.81
CA PRO A 22 -14.12 -13.32 22.43
C PRO A 22 -13.78 -12.20 21.45
N PHE A 23 -13.06 -12.53 20.37
CA PHE A 23 -12.69 -11.63 19.26
C PHE A 23 -11.74 -10.46 19.60
N VAL A 24 -11.29 -10.35 20.85
CA VAL A 24 -10.41 -9.26 21.31
C VAL A 24 -9.03 -9.79 21.70
N ASP A 25 -8.99 -10.93 22.39
CA ASP A 25 -7.76 -11.44 22.98
C ASP A 25 -7.06 -12.49 22.09
N THR A 26 -5.79 -12.27 21.83
CA THR A 26 -4.82 -13.25 21.30
C THR A 26 -4.13 -13.99 22.47
N PRO A 27 -3.51 -15.17 22.25
CA PRO A 27 -2.75 -15.85 23.30
C PRO A 27 -1.70 -14.95 23.97
N ASN A 28 -1.04 -14.08 23.19
CA ASN A 28 -0.06 -13.14 23.72
C ASN A 28 -0.67 -12.07 24.64
N THR A 29 -1.86 -11.56 24.34
CA THR A 29 -2.54 -10.57 25.20
C THR A 29 -3.07 -11.20 26.49
N VAL A 30 -3.56 -12.45 26.42
CA VAL A 30 -3.93 -13.22 27.63
C VAL A 30 -2.71 -13.51 28.51
N LEU A 31 -1.62 -13.98 27.91
CA LEU A 31 -0.37 -14.27 28.63
C LEU A 31 0.24 -13.02 29.25
N HIS A 32 0.24 -11.90 28.52
CA HIS A 32 0.77 -10.64 29.03
C HIS A 32 -0.01 -10.16 30.25
N ARG A 33 -1.35 -10.27 30.21
CA ARG A 33 -2.24 -9.94 31.33
C ARG A 33 -2.04 -10.86 32.54
N LEU A 34 -1.77 -12.15 32.31
CA LEU A 34 -1.59 -13.13 33.39
C LEU A 34 -0.20 -13.06 34.03
N LEU A 35 0.85 -12.86 33.24
CA LEU A 35 2.25 -12.90 33.69
C LEU A 35 2.74 -11.55 34.22
N PHE A 36 2.29 -10.45 33.63
CA PHE A 36 2.74 -9.10 33.99
C PHE A 36 1.65 -8.27 34.68
N GLY A 37 0.47 -8.87 34.90
CA GLY A 37 -0.69 -8.26 35.54
C GLY A 37 -1.39 -7.22 34.68
N LYS A 38 -2.63 -6.84 35.05
CA LYS A 38 -3.17 -5.53 34.68
C LYS A 38 -2.39 -4.52 35.52
N GLY A 39 -1.51 -3.73 34.91
CA GLY A 39 -0.90 -2.60 35.58
C GLY A 39 -1.99 -1.62 36.05
N SER A 40 -2.47 -1.79 37.27
CA SER A 40 -3.22 -0.75 37.97
C SER A 40 -2.21 0.30 38.40
N ILE A 41 -1.93 1.25 37.52
CA ILE A 41 -1.28 2.50 37.91
C ILE A 41 -2.40 3.53 38.10
N TYR A 42 -3.12 3.40 39.22
CA TYR A 42 -3.50 4.59 39.99
C TYR A 42 -2.25 5.09 40.70
N GLY A 43 -1.29 5.55 39.90
CA GLY A 43 -0.15 6.32 40.34
C GLY A 43 -0.42 7.73 39.88
N ASN A 44 -0.45 8.67 40.82
CA ASN A 44 -0.45 10.10 40.61
C ASN A 44 0.77 10.54 39.77
N SER A 45 0.75 10.30 38.48
CA SER A 45 1.48 11.11 37.51
C SER A 45 0.53 12.20 37.07
N LYS A 46 1.03 13.45 37.06
CA LYS A 46 0.32 14.65 36.65
C LYS A 46 -0.21 14.45 35.22
N ILE A 47 -1.40 13.86 35.11
CA ILE A 47 -2.16 13.79 33.87
C ILE A 47 -2.27 15.22 33.37
N PHE A 48 -2.03 15.43 32.08
CA PHE A 48 -2.17 16.72 31.43
C PHE A 48 -3.65 17.13 31.45
N VAL A 49 -4.13 17.53 32.63
CA VAL A 49 -5.41 18.19 32.83
C VAL A 49 -5.22 19.59 32.29
N HIS A 50 -5.23 19.74 30.98
CA HIS A 50 -5.73 20.97 30.36
C HIS A 50 -7.27 20.94 30.38
N ARG A 51 -7.83 20.89 31.59
CA ARG A 51 -9.03 21.68 31.87
C ARG A 51 -8.57 23.12 31.95
N THR A 52 -8.47 23.79 30.81
CA THR A 52 -8.59 25.26 30.63
C THR A 52 -7.98 25.64 29.29
N ASN A 53 -8.81 25.65 28.26
CA ASN A 53 -8.92 26.76 27.33
C ASN A 53 -10.28 26.58 26.68
N GLN A 54 -11.22 27.49 26.94
CA GLN A 54 -12.60 27.45 26.42
C GLN A 54 -12.68 27.47 24.88
N ASN A 55 -11.53 27.46 24.20
CA ASN A 55 -11.40 27.62 22.76
C ASN A 55 -10.87 26.37 22.03
N ILE A 56 -10.65 25.23 22.69
CA ILE A 56 -10.21 24.01 21.99
C ILE A 56 -11.43 23.19 21.55
N PRO A 57 -11.55 22.84 20.25
CA PRO A 57 -12.60 21.96 19.78
C PRO A 57 -12.58 20.63 20.54
N LYS A 58 -13.74 20.21 21.05
CA LYS A 58 -13.89 18.93 21.78
C LYS A 58 -13.32 17.74 20.99
N ALA A 59 -13.41 17.78 19.67
CA ALA A 59 -12.84 16.76 18.81
C ALA A 59 -11.30 16.68 18.94
N LEU A 60 -10.61 17.81 18.85
CA LEU A 60 -9.16 17.88 18.97
C LEU A 60 -8.71 17.41 20.35
N SER A 61 -9.35 17.89 21.43
CA SER A 61 -9.03 17.48 22.80
C SER A 61 -9.10 15.96 22.99
N GLN A 62 -10.16 15.32 22.47
CA GLN A 62 -10.31 13.87 22.59
C GLN A 62 -9.32 13.09 21.73
N ILE A 63 -8.94 13.61 20.56
CA ILE A 63 -7.91 12.98 19.72
C ILE A 63 -6.55 13.02 20.42
N LEU A 64 -6.16 14.19 20.97
CA LEU A 64 -4.90 14.32 21.71
C LEU A 64 -4.86 13.41 22.94
N GLU A 65 -5.97 13.26 23.66
CA GLU A 65 -6.05 12.36 24.81
C GLU A 65 -5.85 10.88 24.39
N VAL A 66 -6.39 10.45 23.25
CA VAL A 66 -6.13 9.10 22.72
C VAL A 66 -4.65 8.93 22.40
N ILE A 67 -4.03 9.90 21.73
CA ILE A 67 -2.60 9.84 21.38
C ILE A 67 -1.73 9.75 22.64
N GLU A 68 -1.99 10.58 23.65
CA GLU A 68 -1.28 10.57 24.93
C GLU A 68 -1.33 9.18 25.60
N LEU A 69 -2.52 8.58 25.67
CA LEU A 69 -2.70 7.25 26.28
C LEU A 69 -1.97 6.14 25.52
N VAL A 70 -1.92 6.22 24.19
CA VAL A 70 -1.20 5.24 23.38
C VAL A 70 0.30 5.40 23.57
N ILE A 71 0.82 6.63 23.45
CA ILE A 71 2.26 6.89 23.39
C ILE A 71 2.90 6.86 24.79
N GLN A 72 2.35 7.57 25.76
CA GLN A 72 2.96 7.65 27.10
C GLN A 72 2.59 6.49 28.02
N LYS A 73 1.41 5.89 27.81
CA LYS A 73 0.90 4.82 28.70
C LYS A 73 0.89 3.44 28.06
N GLY A 74 1.29 3.33 26.80
CA GLY A 74 1.39 2.05 26.08
C GLY A 74 0.05 1.35 25.91
N HIS A 75 -1.08 2.06 26.02
CA HIS A 75 -2.38 1.45 25.76
C HIS A 75 -2.56 1.16 24.28
N SER A 76 -3.26 0.07 23.96
CA SER A 76 -3.70 -0.11 22.58
C SER A 76 -4.71 0.98 22.20
N ARG A 77 -4.81 1.32 20.89
CA ARG A 77 -5.78 2.31 20.41
C ARG A 77 -7.23 2.00 20.86
N PRO A 78 -7.73 0.75 20.82
CA PRO A 78 -9.06 0.43 21.34
C PRO A 78 -9.22 0.68 22.85
N GLU A 79 -8.21 0.33 23.65
CA GLU A 79 -8.22 0.60 25.10
C GLU A 79 -8.19 2.09 25.40
N ALA A 80 -7.29 2.84 24.77
CA ALA A 80 -7.22 4.30 24.87
C ALA A 80 -8.56 4.95 24.49
N THR A 81 -9.19 4.48 23.42
CA THR A 81 -10.51 4.95 22.98
C THR A 81 -11.57 4.73 24.06
N LYS A 82 -11.62 3.54 24.67
CA LYS A 82 -12.57 3.24 25.74
C LYS A 82 -12.35 4.13 26.96
N ILE A 83 -11.10 4.34 27.35
CA ILE A 83 -10.73 5.22 28.47
C ILE A 83 -11.18 6.67 28.20
N VAL A 84 -10.90 7.21 27.01
CA VAL A 84 -11.32 8.56 26.62
C VAL A 84 -12.84 8.67 26.57
N ALA A 85 -13.52 7.66 26.03
CA ALA A 85 -14.97 7.60 25.94
C ALA A 85 -15.64 7.67 27.33
N GLU A 86 -15.18 6.85 28.26
CA GLU A 86 -15.64 6.82 29.66
C GLU A 86 -15.39 8.16 30.37
N ARG A 87 -14.19 8.73 30.24
CA ARG A 87 -13.83 10.03 30.85
C ARG A 87 -14.67 11.19 30.35
N ASN A 88 -15.09 11.14 29.10
CA ASN A 88 -15.82 12.22 28.44
C ASN A 88 -17.33 12.02 28.42
N GLY A 89 -17.85 10.91 28.97
CA GLY A 89 -19.26 10.55 28.91
C GLY A 89 -19.76 10.43 27.46
N THR A 90 -18.94 9.86 26.57
CA THR A 90 -19.26 9.69 25.15
C THR A 90 -19.14 8.23 24.73
N ALA A 91 -19.87 7.81 23.69
CA ALA A 91 -19.75 6.46 23.16
C ALA A 91 -18.38 6.26 22.47
N PRO A 92 -17.71 5.10 22.61
CA PRO A 92 -16.41 4.81 21.97
C PRO A 92 -16.42 5.03 20.45
N GLU A 93 -17.51 4.69 19.78
CA GLU A 93 -17.71 4.90 18.34
C GLU A 93 -17.60 6.38 17.97
N THR A 94 -18.05 7.27 18.86
CA THR A 94 -17.97 8.72 18.67
C THR A 94 -16.54 9.24 18.86
N VAL A 95 -15.71 8.54 19.62
CA VAL A 95 -14.28 8.86 19.76
C VAL A 95 -13.53 8.35 18.52
N ILE A 96 -13.81 7.12 18.07
CA ILE A 96 -13.29 6.55 16.82
C ILE A 96 -13.60 7.46 15.63
N ASP A 97 -14.84 7.95 15.54
CA ASP A 97 -15.26 8.84 14.46
C ASP A 97 -14.37 10.08 14.32
N LYS A 98 -13.87 10.61 15.44
CA LYS A 98 -13.06 11.83 15.46
C LYS A 98 -11.67 11.60 14.90
N TYR A 99 -10.95 10.58 15.35
CA TYR A 99 -9.59 10.35 14.86
C TYR A 99 -9.56 9.56 13.54
N CYS A 100 -10.63 8.88 13.16
CA CYS A 100 -10.75 8.23 11.85
C CYS A 100 -11.50 9.11 10.85
N ARG A 101 -12.84 9.12 10.90
CA ARG A 101 -13.70 9.75 9.86
C ARG A 101 -13.44 11.23 9.72
N GLN A 102 -13.31 12.00 10.81
CA GLN A 102 -13.12 13.45 10.72
C GLN A 102 -11.72 13.84 10.21
N LEU A 103 -10.73 12.96 10.37
CA LEU A 103 -9.38 13.12 9.80
C LEU A 103 -9.25 12.51 8.39
N GLY A 104 -10.29 11.84 7.88
CA GLY A 104 -10.24 11.12 6.61
C GLY A 104 -9.28 9.93 6.63
N LYS A 105 -9.14 9.27 7.79
CA LYS A 105 -8.25 8.14 8.02
C LYS A 105 -9.04 6.89 8.43
N THR A 106 -8.55 5.73 8.03
CA THR A 106 -8.98 4.43 8.52
C THR A 106 -8.32 4.10 9.87
N ALA A 107 -8.84 3.12 10.59
CA ALA A 107 -8.24 2.64 11.84
C ALA A 107 -6.77 2.23 11.64
N ASN A 108 -6.48 1.48 10.58
CA ASN A 108 -5.13 1.01 10.27
C ASN A 108 -4.18 2.18 9.94
N GLU A 109 -4.65 3.20 9.20
CA GLU A 109 -3.82 4.39 8.94
C GLU A 109 -3.52 5.17 10.22
N VAL A 110 -4.45 5.21 11.18
CA VAL A 110 -4.22 5.83 12.49
C VAL A 110 -3.21 5.02 13.29
N ASP A 111 -3.31 3.68 13.26
CA ASP A 111 -2.33 2.80 13.92
C ASP A 111 -0.92 2.97 13.31
N ILE A 112 -0.81 3.15 11.99
CA ILE A 112 0.47 3.51 11.32
C ILE A 112 0.97 4.86 11.81
N LEU A 113 0.11 5.89 11.88
CA LEU A 113 0.49 7.23 12.35
C LEU A 113 0.93 7.25 13.82
N LEU A 114 0.37 6.38 14.66
CA LEU A 114 0.75 6.23 16.07
C LEU A 114 2.02 5.40 16.24
N SER A 115 2.41 4.63 15.24
CA SER A 115 3.62 3.79 15.27
C SER A 115 4.88 4.56 14.83
N ASP A 116 4.73 5.76 14.25
CA ASP A 116 5.82 6.67 13.92
C ASP A 116 6.46 7.22 15.21
N PRO A 117 7.74 6.91 15.51
CA PRO A 117 8.41 7.38 16.72
C PRO A 117 8.45 8.90 16.86
N GLU A 118 8.49 9.62 15.74
CA GLU A 118 8.53 11.08 15.74
C GLU A 118 7.14 11.71 15.68
N LEU A 119 6.09 10.90 15.45
CA LEU A 119 4.69 11.29 15.30
C LEU A 119 4.46 12.45 14.30
N LYS A 120 5.42 12.71 13.40
CA LYS A 120 5.40 13.85 12.48
C LYS A 120 4.20 13.77 11.54
N GLY A 121 3.91 12.56 11.07
CA GLY A 121 2.75 12.31 10.23
C GLY A 121 1.44 12.68 10.94
N PHE A 122 1.30 12.31 12.21
CA PHE A 122 0.08 12.58 12.96
C PHE A 122 -0.05 14.06 13.32
N GLN A 123 1.06 14.69 13.75
CA GLN A 123 1.11 16.13 13.99
C GLN A 123 0.64 16.91 12.75
N LEU A 124 1.17 16.58 11.56
CA LEU A 124 0.80 17.24 10.31
C LEU A 124 -0.69 17.08 9.95
N VAL A 125 -1.27 15.89 10.18
CA VAL A 125 -2.71 15.67 9.96
C VAL A 125 -3.54 16.58 10.86
N LEU A 126 -3.14 16.72 12.13
CA LEU A 126 -3.87 17.55 13.09
C LEU A 126 -3.70 19.05 12.84
N THR A 127 -2.50 19.54 12.52
CA THR A 127 -2.27 20.96 12.22
C THR A 127 -3.01 21.40 10.96
N ASN A 128 -3.09 20.53 9.94
CA ASN A 128 -3.88 20.80 8.73
C ASN A 128 -5.39 20.81 9.01
N LYS A 129 -5.88 19.95 9.91
CA LYS A 129 -7.31 19.87 10.25
C LYS A 129 -7.75 21.02 11.17
N PHE A 130 -6.90 21.39 12.12
CA PHE A 130 -7.19 22.34 13.18
C PHE A 130 -6.20 23.52 13.10
N THR A 131 -6.25 24.25 11.98
CA THR A 131 -5.29 25.31 11.63
C THR A 131 -5.14 26.39 12.70
N ASN A 132 -6.22 26.73 13.40
CA ASN A 132 -6.20 27.75 14.48
C ASN A 132 -5.58 27.24 15.79
N HIS A 133 -5.12 25.99 15.83
CA HIS A 133 -4.58 25.34 17.03
C HIS A 133 -3.17 24.77 16.79
N GLU A 134 -2.48 25.21 15.74
CA GLU A 134 -1.17 24.70 15.34
C GLU A 134 -0.12 24.78 16.46
N GLU A 135 -0.03 25.92 17.15
CA GLU A 135 0.93 26.13 18.26
C GLU A 135 0.69 25.14 19.40
N MET A 136 -0.58 24.92 19.76
CA MET A 136 -0.97 24.00 20.82
C MET A 136 -0.67 22.55 20.44
N ILE A 137 -1.01 22.15 19.21
CA ILE A 137 -0.70 20.82 18.68
C ILE A 137 0.80 20.59 18.68
N THR A 138 1.58 21.55 18.18
CA THR A 138 3.03 21.47 18.13
C THR A 138 3.65 21.40 19.53
N SER A 139 3.18 22.18 20.48
CA SER A 139 3.62 22.11 21.88
C SER A 139 3.29 20.74 22.51
N PHE A 140 2.12 20.17 22.19
CA PHE A 140 1.72 18.85 22.67
C PHE A 140 2.68 17.77 22.17
N PHE A 141 2.91 17.66 20.85
CA PHE A 141 3.83 16.66 20.31
C PHE A 141 5.27 16.86 20.78
N ASN A 142 5.74 18.10 20.89
CA ASN A 142 7.05 18.39 21.46
C ASN A 142 7.17 17.97 22.94
N SER A 143 6.08 18.01 23.70
CA SER A 143 6.07 17.55 25.09
C SER A 143 6.11 16.02 25.19
N LEU A 144 5.48 15.31 24.25
CA LEU A 144 5.53 13.86 24.16
C LEU A 144 6.95 13.35 23.85
N VAL A 145 7.65 14.00 22.92
CA VAL A 145 9.01 13.60 22.50
C VAL A 145 10.08 13.94 23.55
N LYS A 146 9.86 14.98 24.36
CA LYS A 146 10.83 15.41 25.39
C LYS A 146 11.01 14.42 26.54
N GLU A 147 10.08 13.50 26.75
CA GLU A 147 10.18 12.51 27.83
C GLU A 147 11.11 11.32 27.50
N GLU A 148 11.55 11.14 26.24
CA GLU A 148 12.46 10.05 25.84
C GLU A 148 13.93 10.45 25.57
N GLY A 149 14.29 11.73 25.75
CA GLY A 149 15.69 12.15 25.89
C GLY A 149 16.39 12.72 24.65
N LYS A 150 16.94 13.93 24.86
CA LYS A 150 18.03 14.63 24.12
C LYS A 150 17.84 14.93 22.61
N MET A 151 17.19 16.07 22.38
CA MET A 151 17.32 17.09 21.31
C MET A 151 17.84 16.69 19.90
N ASN A 152 17.01 17.01 18.89
CA ASN A 152 17.27 18.15 18.00
C ASN A 152 16.05 19.08 18.02
N PRO A 153 16.20 20.42 18.08
CA PRO A 153 15.08 21.33 17.94
C PRO A 153 14.53 21.28 16.51
N ILE A 154 13.23 21.03 16.35
CA ILE A 154 12.56 21.10 15.05
C ILE A 154 12.19 22.57 14.76
N ILE A 155 12.57 22.96 13.56
CA ILE A 155 12.57 24.28 12.95
C ILE A 155 11.18 24.95 12.93
N PRO A 156 11.04 26.23 13.35
CA PRO A 156 9.81 27.00 13.20
C PRO A 156 9.40 27.19 11.73
N ARG A 157 8.08 27.20 11.45
CA ARG A 157 7.44 27.31 10.13
C ARG A 157 8.05 28.35 9.15
N ARG A 158 8.65 29.44 9.65
CA ARG A 158 9.30 30.46 8.82
C ARG A 158 10.54 29.97 8.07
N GLU A 159 11.28 29.00 8.61
CA GLU A 159 12.44 28.39 7.93
C GLU A 159 12.00 27.24 7.01
N PHE A 160 10.87 26.57 7.31
CA PHE A 160 10.30 25.54 6.44
C PHE A 160 9.72 26.12 5.13
N ASP A 161 9.09 27.30 5.21
CA ASP A 161 8.61 28.03 4.02
C ASP A 161 9.77 28.53 3.13
N GLN A 162 10.96 28.77 3.71
CA GLN A 162 12.18 29.08 2.95
C GLN A 162 12.74 27.84 2.22
N LEU A 163 12.71 26.66 2.85
CA LEU A 163 13.10 25.40 2.21
C LEU A 163 12.13 24.98 1.09
N TYR A 164 10.83 25.26 1.26
CA TYR A 164 9.81 25.04 0.23
C TYR A 164 10.00 25.96 -0.99
N SER A 165 10.46 27.19 -0.77
CA SER A 165 10.73 28.16 -1.85
C SER A 165 12.03 27.83 -2.62
N LEU A 166 12.91 27.00 -2.06
CA LEU A 166 14.16 26.53 -2.68
C LEU A 166 14.01 25.23 -3.49
N GLY A 167 12.82 24.59 -3.48
CA GLY A 167 12.52 23.45 -4.36
C GLY A 167 13.04 22.09 -3.90
N GLU A 168 13.45 21.95 -2.63
CA GLU A 168 14.11 20.72 -2.14
C GLU A 168 13.16 19.61 -1.66
N ILE A 169 11.86 19.87 -1.49
CA ILE A 169 10.88 18.84 -1.04
C ILE A 169 9.65 18.85 -1.95
N LYS A 170 9.45 17.77 -2.71
CA LYS A 170 8.26 17.58 -3.56
C LYS A 170 7.13 16.94 -2.75
N ARG A 171 5.90 17.41 -2.98
CA ARG A 171 4.66 16.94 -2.31
C ARG A 171 4.35 15.45 -2.45
N ASP A 172 5.07 14.71 -3.28
CA ASP A 172 4.81 13.30 -3.57
C ASP A 172 5.38 12.34 -2.51
N ASP A 173 6.27 12.81 -1.62
CA ASP A 173 7.00 11.95 -0.66
C ASP A 173 6.20 11.57 0.61
N LEU A 174 4.94 12.01 0.73
CA LEU A 174 4.04 11.63 1.84
C LEU A 174 2.84 10.78 1.39
N SER A 175 2.82 10.38 0.13
CA SER A 175 1.92 9.34 -0.37
C SER A 175 2.43 8.00 0.16
N SER A 176 1.65 7.33 1.02
CA SER A 176 1.78 5.92 1.46
C SER A 176 2.68 5.10 0.53
N ASP A 177 3.65 4.34 1.08
CA ASP A 177 4.55 3.38 0.40
C ASP A 177 3.82 2.39 -0.52
N ARG A 178 3.13 2.88 -1.54
CA ARG A 178 2.53 2.11 -2.60
C ARG A 178 3.69 1.85 -3.52
N LYS A 179 4.09 0.59 -3.60
CA LYS A 179 5.02 0.06 -4.61
C LYS A 179 4.76 0.80 -5.92
N LYS A 180 5.75 1.61 -6.35
CA LYS A 180 5.60 2.46 -7.54
C LYS A 180 5.22 1.55 -8.70
N ARG A 181 4.25 1.99 -9.50
CA ARG A 181 3.74 1.22 -10.62
C ARG A 181 4.84 1.00 -11.66
N ASP A 182 5.25 -0.26 -11.84
CA ASP A 182 6.22 -0.63 -12.87
C ASP A 182 5.51 -0.83 -14.21
N THR A 183 5.48 0.24 -15.01
CA THR A 183 4.86 0.21 -16.34
C THR A 183 5.59 -0.69 -17.33
N ALA A 184 6.89 -0.92 -17.15
CA ALA A 184 7.66 -1.77 -18.04
C ALA A 184 7.29 -3.24 -17.81
N LEU A 185 7.28 -3.67 -16.55
CA LEU A 185 6.82 -5.01 -16.15
C LEU A 185 5.38 -5.27 -16.63
N GLU A 186 4.46 -4.33 -16.41
CA GLU A 186 3.08 -4.47 -16.89
C GLU A 186 2.99 -4.68 -18.41
N SER A 187 3.82 -3.98 -19.18
CA SER A 187 3.87 -4.10 -20.63
C SER A 187 4.36 -5.48 -21.06
N VAL A 188 5.42 -5.99 -20.39
CA VAL A 188 5.95 -7.34 -20.63
C VAL A 188 4.88 -8.39 -20.31
N LEU A 189 4.25 -8.32 -19.13
CA LEU A 189 3.20 -9.26 -18.73
C LEU A 189 2.05 -9.31 -19.74
N LYS A 190 1.61 -8.14 -20.24
CA LYS A 190 0.53 -8.06 -21.23
C LYS A 190 0.94 -8.66 -22.58
N LYS A 191 2.18 -8.45 -23.01
CA LYS A 191 2.71 -9.08 -24.24
C LYS A 191 2.84 -10.59 -24.09
N SER A 192 3.36 -11.07 -22.96
CA SER A 192 3.45 -12.51 -22.65
C SER A 192 2.06 -13.16 -22.65
N LEU A 193 1.07 -12.49 -22.04
CA LEU A 193 -0.32 -12.93 -22.07
C LEU A 193 -0.87 -12.96 -23.51
N GLY A 194 -0.65 -11.90 -24.29
CA GLY A 194 -1.07 -11.83 -25.68
C GLY A 194 -0.54 -12.99 -26.51
N LYS A 195 0.78 -13.27 -26.41
CA LYS A 195 1.43 -14.41 -27.09
C LYS A 195 0.83 -15.74 -26.64
N ARG A 196 0.62 -15.95 -25.34
CA ARG A 196 0.00 -17.16 -24.79
C ARG A 196 -1.40 -17.41 -25.34
N LEU A 197 -2.17 -16.35 -25.57
CA LEU A 197 -3.53 -16.43 -26.11
C LEU A 197 -3.57 -16.44 -27.64
N GLN A 198 -2.47 -16.14 -28.32
CA GLN A 198 -2.40 -15.98 -29.77
C GLN A 198 -2.78 -17.26 -30.52
N GLU A 199 -2.39 -18.43 -30.01
CA GLU A 199 -2.75 -19.72 -30.62
C GLU A 199 -4.27 -19.98 -30.62
N GLN A 200 -4.97 -19.46 -29.60
CA GLN A 200 -6.40 -19.69 -29.40
C GLN A 200 -7.27 -18.60 -30.04
N LEU A 201 -6.79 -17.35 -30.02
CA LEU A 201 -7.57 -16.17 -30.39
C LEU A 201 -7.07 -15.47 -31.66
N GLY A 202 -5.98 -15.96 -32.24
CA GLY A 202 -5.33 -15.38 -33.41
C GLY A 202 -4.37 -14.24 -33.07
N HIS A 203 -3.91 -13.54 -34.11
CA HIS A 203 -2.99 -12.42 -33.97
C HIS A 203 -3.55 -11.33 -33.04
N PHE A 204 -2.68 -10.74 -32.23
CA PHE A 204 -3.06 -9.71 -31.27
C PHE A 204 -2.27 -8.42 -31.46
N THR A 205 -2.87 -7.31 -31.04
CA THR A 205 -2.19 -6.01 -30.93
C THR A 205 -2.43 -5.41 -29.55
N LEU A 206 -1.42 -4.76 -28.99
CA LEU A 206 -1.56 -4.04 -27.72
C LEU A 206 -2.00 -2.60 -28.00
N ARG A 207 -3.23 -2.26 -27.65
CA ARG A 207 -3.78 -0.90 -27.78
C ARG A 207 -3.60 -0.13 -26.47
N GLY A 208 -2.79 0.92 -26.54
CA GLY A 208 -2.43 1.71 -25.37
C GLY A 208 -1.70 0.86 -24.32
N GLN A 209 -1.98 1.09 -23.04
CA GLN A 209 -1.31 0.38 -21.95
C GLN A 209 -2.10 -0.78 -21.36
N SER A 210 -3.36 -1.01 -21.73
CA SER A 210 -4.24 -1.92 -20.98
C SER A 210 -5.11 -2.84 -21.83
N GLN A 211 -5.13 -2.72 -23.16
CA GLN A 211 -6.05 -3.52 -23.99
C GLN A 211 -5.28 -4.39 -24.98
N LEU A 212 -5.50 -5.69 -24.94
CA LEU A 212 -5.11 -6.59 -26.03
C LEU A 212 -6.30 -6.71 -26.99
N MET A 213 -6.08 -6.43 -28.26
CA MET A 213 -7.07 -6.57 -29.31
C MET A 213 -6.75 -7.81 -30.14
N PHE A 214 -7.67 -8.75 -30.13
CA PHE A 214 -7.72 -9.89 -31.05
C PHE A 214 -8.82 -9.62 -32.09
N ASN A 215 -8.84 -10.39 -33.17
CA ASN A 215 -9.70 -10.19 -34.35
C ASN A 215 -11.06 -9.55 -34.05
N ASN A 216 -11.85 -10.13 -33.14
CA ASN A 216 -13.19 -9.66 -32.79
C ASN A 216 -13.41 -9.44 -31.28
N ALA A 217 -12.35 -9.37 -30.48
CA ALA A 217 -12.47 -9.30 -29.02
C ALA A 217 -11.43 -8.37 -28.40
N ILE A 218 -11.85 -7.68 -27.33
CA ILE A 218 -10.99 -6.76 -26.58
C ILE A 218 -10.78 -7.34 -25.19
N PHE A 219 -9.53 -7.49 -24.77
CA PHE A 219 -9.16 -7.99 -23.45
C PHE A 219 -8.56 -6.84 -22.65
N LEU A 220 -9.33 -6.28 -21.71
CA LEU A 220 -8.84 -5.29 -20.76
C LEU A 220 -7.97 -5.98 -19.71
N CYS A 221 -6.67 -5.74 -19.76
CA CYS A 221 -5.68 -6.35 -18.87
C CYS A 221 -5.33 -5.39 -17.74
N LYS A 222 -5.57 -5.82 -16.49
CA LYS A 222 -5.22 -5.09 -15.27
C LYS A 222 -4.24 -5.92 -14.46
N TYR A 223 -3.15 -5.27 -14.04
CA TYR A 223 -2.13 -5.88 -13.20
C TYR A 223 -2.25 -5.39 -11.77
N SER A 224 -1.97 -6.28 -10.82
CA SER A 224 -1.81 -5.94 -9.41
C SER A 224 -0.67 -6.75 -8.81
N SER A 225 0.23 -6.07 -8.09
CA SER A 225 1.22 -6.72 -7.24
C SER A 225 0.57 -7.29 -5.99
N PHE A 226 1.19 -8.31 -5.40
CA PHE A 226 0.74 -8.82 -4.11
C PHE A 226 1.06 -7.79 -3.03
N HIS A 227 0.05 -7.38 -2.25
CA HIS A 227 0.23 -6.32 -1.26
C HIS A 227 1.19 -6.77 -0.14
N ASP A 228 1.90 -5.82 0.48
CA ASP A 228 2.89 -6.11 1.53
C ASP A 228 2.28 -6.69 2.82
N ASP A 229 0.95 -6.61 2.97
CA ASP A 229 0.22 -7.27 4.06
C ASP A 229 0.01 -8.77 3.78
N GLN A 230 0.50 -9.24 2.62
CA GLN A 230 0.47 -10.61 2.13
C GLN A 230 -0.93 -11.24 2.12
N SER A 231 -1.96 -10.42 1.92
CA SER A 231 -3.34 -10.91 2.03
C SER A 231 -4.22 -10.57 0.84
N ARG A 232 -3.77 -9.72 -0.09
CA ARG A 232 -4.66 -9.17 -1.11
C ARG A 232 -4.00 -8.69 -2.39
N TRP A 233 -4.85 -8.62 -3.42
CA TRP A 233 -4.63 -7.92 -4.68
C TRP A 233 -5.73 -6.88 -4.89
N PHE A 234 -5.38 -5.83 -5.63
CA PHE A 234 -6.26 -4.71 -5.92
C PHE A 234 -6.14 -4.24 -7.35
N TRP A 235 -7.28 -4.16 -8.05
CA TRP A 235 -7.34 -3.57 -9.39
C TRP A 235 -8.31 -2.40 -9.45
N GLY A 236 -7.89 -1.40 -10.23
CA GLY A 236 -8.66 -0.23 -10.58
C GLY A 236 -9.15 -0.25 -12.02
N VAL A 237 -10.45 -0.15 -12.23
CA VAL A 237 -11.05 -0.05 -13.57
C VAL A 237 -11.79 1.27 -13.73
N SER A 238 -11.22 2.19 -14.51
CA SER A 238 -11.82 3.49 -14.81
C SER A 238 -13.15 3.35 -15.57
N LYS A 239 -14.09 4.28 -15.31
CA LYS A 239 -15.40 4.39 -15.95
C LYS A 239 -15.34 4.38 -17.47
N SER A 240 -14.29 4.93 -18.07
CA SER A 240 -14.11 4.91 -19.52
C SER A 240 -14.06 3.50 -20.12
N TYR A 241 -13.68 2.49 -19.33
CA TYR A 241 -13.64 1.10 -19.76
C TYR A 241 -14.95 0.36 -19.49
N TRP A 242 -15.46 0.40 -18.26
CA TRP A 242 -16.57 -0.46 -17.86
C TRP A 242 -17.96 0.11 -18.22
N HIS A 243 -18.09 1.42 -18.43
CA HIS A 243 -19.40 2.03 -18.69
C HIS A 243 -19.98 1.61 -20.05
N ASN A 244 -19.12 1.37 -21.04
CA ASN A 244 -19.50 0.98 -22.40
C ASN A 244 -19.08 -0.46 -22.72
N TRP A 245 -19.09 -1.35 -21.71
CA TRP A 245 -18.65 -2.73 -21.85
C TRP A 245 -19.50 -3.51 -22.86
N LYS A 246 -18.87 -4.09 -23.88
CA LYS A 246 -19.54 -4.83 -24.96
C LYS A 246 -19.54 -6.33 -24.72
N GLN A 247 -20.37 -7.04 -25.48
CA GLN A 247 -20.43 -8.52 -25.47
C GLN A 247 -19.19 -9.19 -26.09
N THR A 248 -18.24 -8.41 -26.58
CA THR A 248 -16.94 -8.86 -27.09
C THR A 248 -15.80 -8.57 -26.11
N ASP A 249 -16.09 -7.85 -25.03
CA ASP A 249 -15.08 -7.31 -24.13
C ASP A 249 -14.88 -8.26 -22.95
N HIS A 250 -13.63 -8.64 -22.72
CA HIS A 250 -13.19 -9.54 -21.66
C HIS A 250 -12.33 -8.77 -20.67
N LEU A 251 -12.41 -9.12 -19.39
CA LEU A 251 -11.54 -8.58 -18.35
C LEU A 251 -10.49 -9.64 -17.99
N VAL A 252 -9.23 -9.24 -17.98
CA VAL A 252 -8.13 -10.07 -17.52
C VAL A 252 -7.49 -9.45 -16.29
N LEU A 253 -7.50 -10.21 -15.20
CA LEU A 253 -6.83 -9.85 -13.95
C LEU A 253 -5.49 -10.60 -13.91
N ILE A 254 -4.40 -9.87 -14.08
CA ILE A 254 -3.03 -10.36 -13.93
C ILE A 254 -2.60 -10.06 -12.49
N LEU A 255 -2.02 -11.04 -11.82
CA LEU A 255 -1.52 -10.94 -10.45
C LEU A 255 -0.11 -11.48 -10.32
N GLU A 256 0.68 -10.85 -9.47
CA GLU A 256 1.90 -11.44 -8.88
C GLU A 256 1.47 -12.54 -7.89
N ASN A 257 2.06 -13.73 -7.98
CA ASN A 257 1.73 -14.84 -7.09
C ASN A 257 2.07 -14.50 -5.63
N ALA A 258 1.39 -15.14 -4.68
CA ALA A 258 1.58 -14.87 -3.25
C ALA A 258 3.03 -15.14 -2.78
N ASP A 259 3.70 -16.10 -3.39
CA ASP A 259 5.11 -16.45 -3.16
C ASP A 259 6.11 -15.52 -3.87
N LYS A 260 5.62 -14.56 -4.67
CA LYS A 260 6.41 -13.62 -5.49
C LYS A 260 7.31 -14.30 -6.53
N ASN A 261 7.14 -15.60 -6.80
CA ASN A 261 7.98 -16.36 -7.73
C ASN A 261 7.37 -16.50 -9.14
N GLY A 262 6.37 -15.69 -9.47
CA GLY A 262 5.74 -15.72 -10.77
C GLY A 262 4.49 -14.89 -10.84
N TYR A 263 3.77 -15.10 -11.93
CA TYR A 263 2.54 -14.39 -12.22
C TYR A 263 1.47 -15.38 -12.64
N SER A 264 0.23 -15.02 -12.37
CA SER A 264 -0.94 -15.75 -12.80
C SER A 264 -1.97 -14.78 -13.37
N TYR A 265 -2.95 -15.32 -14.08
CA TYR A 265 -4.04 -14.54 -14.62
C TYR A 265 -5.38 -15.27 -14.54
N ILE A 266 -6.45 -14.49 -14.50
CA ILE A 266 -7.83 -14.93 -14.60
C ILE A 266 -8.48 -14.19 -15.76
N ILE A 267 -9.12 -14.93 -16.67
CA ILE A 267 -9.95 -14.35 -17.73
C ILE A 267 -11.41 -14.46 -17.30
N LEU A 268 -12.09 -13.32 -17.30
CA LEU A 268 -13.53 -13.21 -17.13
C LEU A 268 -14.16 -12.99 -18.50
N THR A 269 -15.19 -13.78 -18.79
CA THR A 269 -16.06 -13.59 -19.96
C THR A 269 -16.78 -12.23 -19.90
N PRO A 270 -17.41 -11.78 -20.99
CA PRO A 270 -18.12 -10.50 -21.01
C PRO A 270 -19.21 -10.41 -19.93
N ASP A 271 -20.00 -11.46 -19.75
CA ASP A 271 -21.06 -11.51 -18.74
C ASP A 271 -20.51 -11.60 -17.31
N GLU A 272 -19.46 -12.40 -17.08
CA GLU A 272 -18.75 -12.46 -15.79
C GLU A 272 -18.14 -11.09 -15.42
N SER A 273 -17.54 -10.40 -16.39
CA SER A 273 -16.95 -9.06 -16.19
C SER A 273 -18.03 -8.03 -15.84
N LYS A 274 -19.16 -8.06 -16.57
CA LYS A 274 -20.30 -7.18 -16.31
C LYS A 274 -20.91 -7.45 -14.95
N HIS A 275 -21.04 -8.72 -14.55
CA HIS A 275 -21.48 -9.11 -13.22
C HIS A 275 -20.53 -8.57 -12.15
N LEU A 276 -19.22 -8.80 -12.29
CA LEU A 276 -18.21 -8.29 -11.36
C LEU A 276 -18.29 -6.75 -11.21
N PHE A 277 -18.41 -6.02 -12.31
CA PHE A 277 -18.57 -4.56 -12.25
C PHE A 277 -19.86 -4.12 -11.56
N SER A 278 -20.93 -4.92 -11.60
CA SER A 278 -22.19 -4.62 -10.92
C SER A 278 -22.10 -4.77 -9.40
N VAL A 279 -21.27 -5.70 -8.91
CA VAL A 279 -21.12 -5.99 -7.47
C VAL A 279 -19.94 -5.24 -6.83
N CYS A 280 -18.93 -4.84 -7.62
CA CYS A 280 -17.79 -4.08 -7.10
C CYS A 280 -18.16 -2.64 -6.71
N SER A 281 -17.52 -2.17 -5.64
CA SER A 281 -17.60 -0.78 -5.19
C SER A 281 -17.11 0.21 -6.28
N ASP A 282 -17.75 1.37 -6.35
CA ASP A 282 -17.34 2.49 -7.21
C ASP A 282 -16.89 3.65 -6.32
N SER A 283 -15.69 4.15 -6.59
CA SER A 283 -15.19 5.37 -5.97
C SER A 283 -14.56 6.26 -7.03
N ARG A 284 -15.12 7.47 -7.20
CA ARG A 284 -14.65 8.48 -8.16
C ARG A 284 -14.68 8.02 -9.62
N GLY A 285 -15.67 7.20 -9.99
CA GLY A 285 -15.80 6.67 -11.35
C GLY A 285 -14.80 5.55 -11.64
N GLU A 286 -14.41 4.80 -10.62
CA GLU A 286 -13.48 3.70 -10.75
C GLU A 286 -14.01 2.51 -9.98
N LYS A 287 -14.21 1.38 -10.67
CA LYS A 287 -14.56 0.11 -10.04
C LYS A 287 -13.33 -0.46 -9.35
N LYS A 288 -13.48 -0.78 -8.07
CA LYS A 288 -12.43 -1.35 -7.24
C LYS A 288 -12.67 -2.84 -7.10
N ILE A 289 -11.76 -3.63 -7.66
CA ILE A 289 -11.81 -5.09 -7.59
C ILE A 289 -10.79 -5.51 -6.54
N ASN A 290 -11.26 -6.20 -5.50
CA ASN A 290 -10.42 -6.73 -4.45
C ASN A 290 -10.40 -8.26 -4.56
N MET A 291 -9.24 -8.85 -4.36
CA MET A 291 -9.10 -10.29 -4.16
C MET A 291 -8.29 -10.51 -2.89
N ARG A 292 -8.72 -11.45 -2.04
CA ARG A 292 -8.08 -11.66 -0.74
C ARG A 292 -7.87 -13.15 -0.46
N ILE A 293 -6.78 -13.45 0.23
CA ILE A 293 -6.56 -14.72 0.90
C ILE A 293 -7.14 -14.58 2.30
N TYR A 294 -8.08 -15.45 2.67
CA TYR A 294 -8.71 -15.40 3.99
C TYR A 294 -7.92 -16.24 4.99
N ALA A 295 -7.73 -15.72 6.21
CA ALA A 295 -6.86 -16.35 7.19
C ALA A 295 -7.45 -17.63 7.84
N ASP A 296 -8.76 -17.81 7.74
CA ASP A 296 -9.48 -18.95 8.31
C ASP A 296 -9.23 -20.24 7.51
N ASP A 297 -9.14 -20.15 6.19
CA ASP A 297 -8.99 -21.32 5.32
C ASP A 297 -7.89 -21.19 4.25
N ASN A 298 -7.19 -20.06 4.22
CA ASN A 298 -6.15 -19.75 3.24
C ASN A 298 -6.65 -19.82 1.78
N VAL A 299 -7.95 -19.61 1.54
CA VAL A 299 -8.54 -19.66 0.21
C VAL A 299 -8.61 -18.25 -0.39
N THR A 300 -8.21 -18.13 -1.65
CA THR A 300 -8.32 -16.89 -2.41
C THR A 300 -9.76 -16.67 -2.89
N ARG A 301 -10.35 -15.51 -2.59
CA ARG A 301 -11.70 -15.17 -3.05
C ARG A 301 -11.83 -13.71 -3.46
N LEU A 302 -12.82 -13.43 -4.31
CA LEU A 302 -13.36 -12.10 -4.55
C LEU A 302 -14.44 -11.82 -3.48
N PRO A 303 -14.22 -10.92 -2.50
CA PRO A 303 -15.19 -10.67 -1.43
C PRO A 303 -16.59 -10.29 -1.94
N GLU A 304 -16.64 -9.57 -3.05
CA GLU A 304 -17.86 -9.09 -3.71
C GLU A 304 -18.54 -10.18 -4.58
N TRP A 305 -17.87 -11.31 -4.83
CA TRP A 305 -18.39 -12.42 -5.64
C TRP A 305 -17.93 -13.77 -5.07
N LYS A 306 -18.62 -14.21 -4.01
CA LYS A 306 -18.22 -15.37 -3.19
C LYS A 306 -18.27 -16.71 -3.94
N ASP A 307 -19.20 -16.86 -4.87
CA ASP A 307 -19.41 -18.11 -5.61
C ASP A 307 -18.45 -18.26 -6.80
N PHE A 308 -17.60 -17.26 -7.08
CA PHE A 308 -16.59 -17.36 -8.11
C PHE A 308 -15.40 -18.18 -7.62
N ASP A 309 -15.20 -19.35 -8.22
CA ASP A 309 -14.08 -20.24 -7.92
C ASP A 309 -12.78 -19.69 -8.53
N VAL A 310 -12.07 -18.87 -7.76
CA VAL A 310 -10.81 -18.24 -8.15
C VAL A 310 -9.74 -19.28 -8.49
N GLU A 311 -9.57 -20.30 -7.64
CA GLU A 311 -8.49 -21.27 -7.72
C GLU A 311 -8.60 -22.12 -9.00
N SER A 312 -9.82 -22.57 -9.36
CA SER A 312 -10.03 -23.32 -10.60
C SER A 312 -9.81 -22.49 -11.87
N ARG A 313 -9.93 -21.16 -11.77
CA ARG A 313 -9.83 -20.23 -12.91
C ARG A 313 -8.46 -19.60 -13.05
N LEU A 314 -7.59 -19.75 -12.05
CA LEU A 314 -6.25 -19.21 -12.03
C LEU A 314 -5.37 -19.97 -13.02
N LYS A 315 -4.70 -19.24 -13.92
CA LYS A 315 -3.77 -19.80 -14.91
C LYS A 315 -2.38 -19.21 -14.74
N PRO A 316 -1.31 -20.02 -14.78
CA PRO A 316 0.04 -19.50 -14.70
C PRO A 316 0.38 -18.65 -15.94
N LEU A 317 1.12 -17.56 -15.72
CA LEU A 317 1.63 -16.68 -16.75
C LEU A 317 3.16 -16.71 -16.74
N GLU A 318 3.73 -17.38 -17.74
CA GLU A 318 5.17 -17.44 -17.93
C GLU A 318 5.66 -16.16 -18.61
N LEU A 319 6.66 -15.52 -17.99
CA LEU A 319 7.41 -14.44 -18.60
C LEU A 319 8.34 -15.05 -19.64
N GLN A 320 7.94 -15.00 -20.92
CA GLN A 320 8.90 -15.24 -22.00
C GLN A 320 10.04 -14.23 -21.87
N SER A 321 11.27 -14.73 -21.77
CA SER A 321 12.46 -13.89 -21.88
C SER A 321 12.39 -13.14 -23.20
N CYS A 322 12.20 -11.82 -23.14
CA CYS A 322 12.28 -10.94 -24.31
C CYS A 322 13.68 -10.90 -24.95
N LEU A 323 14.59 -11.81 -24.57
CA LEU A 323 15.97 -11.90 -25.03
C LEU A 323 16.12 -12.69 -26.34
N ASP A 324 15.07 -13.34 -26.82
CA ASP A 324 15.13 -14.04 -28.10
C ASP A 324 14.82 -13.06 -29.25
N ASN A 325 15.91 -12.48 -29.77
CA ASN A 325 16.09 -11.80 -31.05
C ASN A 325 15.30 -10.49 -31.30
N PRO A 326 15.96 -9.32 -31.25
CA PRO A 326 15.45 -8.11 -31.88
C PRO A 326 15.70 -8.21 -33.39
N THR A 327 14.97 -9.07 -34.09
CA THR A 327 14.94 -9.05 -35.55
C THR A 327 13.57 -8.55 -36.00
N MET A 328 13.56 -7.30 -36.44
CA MET A 328 12.64 -6.67 -37.40
C MET A 328 11.13 -6.87 -37.16
N ASP A 329 10.50 -5.85 -36.58
CA ASP A 329 9.52 -5.03 -37.32
C ASP A 329 9.10 -3.84 -36.45
N LEU A 330 9.91 -2.78 -36.45
CA LEU A 330 9.45 -1.46 -36.09
C LEU A 330 9.82 -0.54 -37.24
N ALA A 331 8.80 -0.20 -38.03
CA ALA A 331 8.87 0.94 -38.93
C ALA A 331 9.39 2.16 -38.15
N PRO A 332 10.34 2.93 -38.70
CA PRO A 332 11.04 3.93 -37.93
C PRO A 332 10.10 5.09 -37.60
N GLN A 333 9.80 5.25 -36.31
CA GLN A 333 9.62 6.60 -35.78
C GLN A 333 10.99 7.08 -35.33
N GLU A 334 11.52 8.08 -36.04
CA GLU A 334 12.75 8.78 -35.68
C GLU A 334 12.61 9.44 -34.32
N ASP A 335 12.99 8.75 -33.26
CA ASP A 335 13.32 9.39 -31.99
C ASP A 335 14.71 10.00 -32.13
N LYS A 336 14.78 11.34 -32.20
CA LYS A 336 16.03 12.13 -32.33
C LYS A 336 16.82 12.15 -31.02
N SER A 337 16.80 11.07 -30.26
CA SER A 337 17.59 10.97 -29.04
C SER A 337 19.06 10.76 -29.40
N ASP A 338 19.93 11.61 -28.85
CA ASP A 338 21.38 11.51 -28.94
C ASP A 338 21.84 10.05 -28.69
N PRO A 339 22.54 9.41 -29.64
CA PRO A 339 23.02 8.02 -29.52
C PRO A 339 23.81 7.78 -28.23
N VAL A 340 24.51 8.80 -27.72
CA VAL A 340 25.25 8.73 -26.46
C VAL A 340 24.31 8.59 -25.27
N GLN A 341 23.19 9.31 -25.26
CA GLN A 341 22.19 9.24 -24.20
C GLN A 341 21.45 7.90 -24.18
N VAL A 342 21.22 7.31 -25.36
CA VAL A 342 20.65 5.96 -25.47
C VAL A 342 21.61 4.92 -24.90
N TYR A 343 22.90 5.02 -25.25
CA TYR A 343 23.93 4.12 -24.74
C TYR A 343 24.08 4.23 -23.21
N LEU A 344 24.10 5.44 -22.65
CA LEU A 344 24.22 5.65 -21.21
C LEU A 344 23.05 5.08 -20.41
N ARG A 345 21.82 5.16 -20.93
CA ARG A 345 20.65 4.56 -20.29
C ARG A 345 20.72 3.05 -20.29
N LEU A 346 21.08 2.45 -21.43
CA LEU A 346 21.27 1.00 -21.54
C LEU A 346 22.36 0.52 -20.59
N PHE A 347 23.50 1.22 -20.55
CA PHE A 347 24.61 0.92 -19.67
C PHE A 347 24.22 0.97 -18.18
N ALA A 348 23.48 2.00 -17.77
CA ALA A 348 23.04 2.16 -16.37
C ALA A 348 22.05 1.07 -15.91
N SER A 349 21.28 0.50 -16.84
CA SER A 349 20.31 -0.56 -16.55
C SER A 349 20.87 -2.00 -16.64
N ALA A 350 22.10 -2.15 -17.14
CA ALA A 350 22.73 -3.44 -17.39
C ALA A 350 23.34 -4.06 -16.12
N SER A 351 23.49 -5.39 -16.10
CA SER A 351 24.18 -6.11 -15.02
C SER A 351 25.68 -5.79 -15.02
N PRO A 352 26.42 -6.01 -13.91
CA PRO A 352 27.85 -5.72 -13.85
C PRO A 352 28.69 -6.46 -14.91
N GLU A 353 28.31 -7.67 -15.30
CA GLU A 353 29.01 -8.42 -16.36
C GLU A 353 28.73 -7.84 -17.73
N GLU A 354 27.49 -7.42 -17.96
CA GLU A 354 27.05 -6.81 -19.21
C GLU A 354 27.69 -5.44 -19.41
N GLN A 355 27.80 -4.64 -18.34
CA GLN A 355 28.54 -3.37 -18.34
C GLN A 355 30.01 -3.57 -18.73
N LYS A 356 30.67 -4.62 -18.21
CA LYS A 356 32.06 -4.95 -18.60
C LYS A 356 32.16 -5.30 -20.08
N ARG A 357 31.20 -6.07 -20.62
CA ARG A 357 31.15 -6.40 -22.05
C ARG A 357 30.96 -5.15 -22.91
N MET A 358 29.98 -4.31 -22.58
CA MET A 358 29.71 -3.05 -23.28
C MET A 358 30.93 -2.11 -23.29
N LEU A 359 31.61 -1.96 -22.16
CA LEU A 359 32.86 -1.18 -22.09
C LEU A 359 33.96 -1.75 -22.98
N LYS A 360 34.12 -3.08 -23.01
CA LYS A 360 35.11 -3.75 -23.86
C LYS A 360 34.84 -3.48 -25.34
N GLU A 361 33.58 -3.62 -25.79
CA GLU A 361 33.19 -3.31 -27.17
C GLU A 361 33.40 -1.83 -27.53
N LEU A 362 33.13 -0.92 -26.60
CA LEU A 362 33.38 0.51 -26.81
C LEU A 362 34.88 0.79 -26.99
N MET A 363 35.73 0.16 -26.17
CA MET A 363 37.19 0.29 -26.26
C MET A 363 37.74 -0.31 -27.55
N GLU A 364 37.21 -1.45 -28.00
CA GLU A 364 37.59 -2.07 -29.28
C GLU A 364 37.21 -1.17 -30.47
N ARG A 365 36.02 -0.55 -30.45
CA ARG A 365 35.60 0.41 -31.50
C ARG A 365 36.45 1.68 -31.53
N VAL A 366 36.89 2.16 -30.37
CA VAL A 366 37.80 3.32 -30.29
C VAL A 366 39.20 2.93 -30.80
N ALA A 367 39.66 1.72 -30.53
CA ALA A 367 40.92 1.21 -31.05
C ALA A 367 40.90 1.07 -32.59
N ASP A 368 39.82 0.52 -33.15
CA ASP A 368 39.65 0.35 -34.60
C ASP A 368 39.45 1.70 -35.33
N GLY A 369 38.77 2.66 -34.70
CA GLY A 369 38.57 4.01 -35.24
C GLY A 369 39.84 4.86 -35.33
N THR A 370 40.96 4.40 -34.79
CA THR A 370 42.25 5.12 -34.84
C THR A 370 43.04 4.84 -36.14
N GLN A 371 42.61 3.88 -36.97
CA GLN A 371 43.26 3.60 -38.28
C GLN A 371 42.58 4.24 -39.50
N ALA A 372 41.50 5.02 -39.32
CA ALA A 372 40.88 5.79 -40.38
C ALA A 372 41.06 7.30 -40.12
N LYS A 373 42.28 7.79 -40.35
CA LYS A 373 42.57 9.20 -40.65
C LYS A 373 43.46 9.30 -41.86
#